data_AF-R4WPE5-F1
#
_entry.id   AF-R4WPE5-F1
#
_cell.length_a   1.000
_cell.length_b   1.000
_cell.length_c   1.000
_cell.angle_alpha   90.00
_cell.angle_beta   90.00
_cell.angle_gamma   90.00
#
_symmetry.space_group_name_H-M   'P 1'
#
loop_
_entity.id
_entity.type
_entity.pdbx_description
1 polymer ?
#
loop_
_entity_poly.entity_id
_entity_poly.type
_entity_poly.pdbx_seq_one_letter_code
_entity_poly.pdbx_strand_id
1 'polypeptide(L)' 'MVSKGPAGMQTGVEDPDPTPYLFVSLEQKRIDQTKPYDAKKACWVPDEAEGFLQGEIQGTKGDVVSVKLPDGEVSK' A
#
# COMPACT_ATOMS: atom_id res chain seq x y z
N MET A 1 -4.37 35.87 43.59
CA MET A 1 -5.66 35.20 43.30
C MET A 1 -5.46 34.36 42.05
N VAL A 2 -5.38 33.03 42.20
CA VAL A 2 -5.25 32.09 41.08
C VAL A 2 -6.65 31.66 40.70
N SER A 3 -7.13 32.12 39.54
CA SER A 3 -8.41 31.70 38.97
C SER A 3 -8.23 30.30 38.37
N LYS A 4 -8.79 29.31 39.06
CA LYS A 4 -8.80 27.90 38.67
C LYS A 4 -9.78 27.74 37.50
N GLY A 5 -9.26 27.64 36.27
CA GLY A 5 -10.03 27.22 35.09
C GLY A 5 -10.50 25.76 35.21
N PRO A 6 -11.49 25.34 34.39
CA PRO A 6 -12.14 24.05 34.55
C PRO A 6 -11.14 22.90 34.34
N ALA A 7 -11.28 21.87 35.18
CA ALA A 7 -10.51 20.64 35.08
C ALA A 7 -10.86 19.93 33.76
N GLY A 8 -9.89 19.80 32.86
CA GLY A 8 -10.09 19.12 31.59
C GLY A 8 -8.86 18.84 30.73
N MET A 9 -7.73 19.52 30.95
CA MET A 9 -6.51 19.20 30.21
C MET A 9 -5.63 18.25 31.04
N GLN A 10 -5.61 16.97 30.69
CA GLN A 10 -4.60 16.05 31.21
C GLN A 10 -3.24 16.50 30.66
N THR A 11 -2.47 17.21 31.47
CA THR A 11 -1.08 17.54 31.19
C THR A 11 -0.23 16.30 31.49
N GLY A 12 0.26 15.60 30.46
CA GLY A 12 1.21 14.50 30.70
C GLY A 12 1.64 13.65 29.52
N VAL A 13 0.94 13.70 28.38
CA VAL A 13 1.40 13.07 27.13
C VAL A 13 1.30 14.13 26.06
N GLU A 14 2.43 14.58 25.51
CA GLU A 14 2.39 15.38 24.28
C GLU A 14 1.77 14.51 23.19
N ASP A 15 0.72 15.01 22.53
CA ASP A 15 0.07 14.28 21.45
C ASP A 15 1.14 13.89 20.41
N PRO A 16 1.23 12.61 20.02
CA PRO A 16 2.23 12.17 19.06
C PRO A 16 2.02 12.91 17.75
N ASP A 17 3.12 13.30 17.09
CA ASP A 17 3.06 13.91 15.76
C ASP A 17 2.21 13.01 14.83
N PRO A 18 1.10 13.52 14.26
CA PRO A 18 0.24 12.73 13.39
C PRO A 18 0.83 12.56 11.98
N THR A 19 1.90 13.29 11.64
CA THR A 19 2.53 13.29 10.30
C THR A 19 2.75 11.90 9.71
N PRO A 20 3.37 10.91 10.39
CA PRO A 20 3.59 9.57 9.82
C PRO A 20 2.31 8.78 9.51
N TYR A 21 1.17 9.17 10.08
CA TYR A 21 -0.13 8.53 9.83
C TYR A 21 -0.93 9.23 8.73
N LEU A 22 -0.58 10.47 8.39
CA LEU A 22 -1.28 11.31 7.41
C LEU A 22 -0.48 11.50 6.11
N PHE A 23 0.85 11.43 6.18
CA PHE A 23 1.73 11.72 5.06
C PHE A 23 2.70 10.57 4.80
N VAL A 24 2.81 10.20 3.53
CA VAL A 24 3.95 9.43 3.04
C VAL A 24 5.18 10.34 3.02
N SER A 25 6.27 9.93 3.65
CA SER A 25 7.52 10.71 3.70
C SER A 25 8.08 10.97 2.29
N LEU A 26 8.89 12.04 2.13
CA LEU A 26 9.51 12.35 0.84
C LEU A 26 10.42 11.22 0.36
N GLU A 27 11.10 10.55 1.28
CA GLU A 27 11.93 9.38 1.00
C GLU A 27 11.10 8.21 0.47
N GLN A 28 10.00 7.87 1.16
CA GLN A 28 9.11 6.78 0.76
C GLN A 28 8.46 7.06 -0.61
N LYS A 29 7.99 8.29 -0.84
CA LYS A 29 7.45 8.70 -2.16
C LYS A 29 8.47 8.50 -3.27
N ARG A 30 9.75 8.84 -3.04
CA ARG A 30 10.82 8.66 -4.04
C ARG A 30 11.06 7.17 -4.33
N ILE A 31 11.04 6.33 -3.30
CA ILE A 31 11.19 4.87 -3.46
C ILE A 31 10.01 4.33 -4.29
N ASP A 32 8.78 4.71 -3.94
CA ASP A 32 7.57 4.23 -4.61
C ASP A 32 7.52 4.67 -6.08
N GLN A 33 7.88 5.93 -6.37
CA GLN A 33 7.90 6.49 -7.72
C GLN A 33 8.98 5.90 -8.63
N THR A 34 10.05 5.34 -8.04
CA THR A 34 11.18 4.77 -8.80
C THR A 34 11.11 3.24 -8.87
N LYS A 35 10.07 2.62 -8.28
CA LYS A 35 9.86 1.18 -8.33
C LYS A 35 9.77 0.72 -9.79
N PRO A 36 10.54 -0.30 -10.22
CA PRO A 36 10.44 -0.85 -11.57
C PRO A 36 9.02 -1.31 -11.87
N TYR A 37 8.49 -0.88 -13.02
CA TYR A 37 7.12 -1.17 -13.43
C TYR A 37 7.07 -1.40 -14.95
N ASP A 38 6.62 -2.58 -15.37
CA ASP A 38 6.32 -2.88 -16.77
C ASP A 38 4.82 -2.72 -17.01
N ALA A 39 4.43 -1.61 -17.64
CA ALA A 39 3.03 -1.27 -17.89
C ALA A 39 2.30 -2.25 -18.83
N LYS A 40 3.03 -3.08 -19.60
CA LYS A 40 2.42 -4.08 -20.49
C LYS A 40 2.23 -5.42 -19.82
N LYS A 41 3.00 -5.71 -18.77
CA LYS A 41 2.97 -7.00 -18.08
C LYS A 41 2.29 -6.96 -16.73
N ALA A 42 2.34 -5.83 -16.02
CA ALA A 42 1.71 -5.71 -14.71
C ALA A 42 0.18 -5.77 -14.85
N CYS A 43 -0.46 -6.66 -14.09
CA CYS A 43 -1.90 -6.84 -14.10
C CYS A 43 -2.44 -7.24 -12.72
N TRP A 44 -3.76 -7.14 -12.56
CA TRP A 44 -4.50 -7.67 -11.41
C TRP A 44 -5.30 -8.88 -11.86
N VAL A 45 -5.16 -9.99 -11.13
CA VAL A 45 -5.87 -11.24 -11.38
C VAL A 45 -6.81 -11.51 -10.21
N PRO A 46 -8.08 -11.91 -10.44
CA PRO A 46 -8.97 -12.33 -9.37
C PRO A 46 -8.40 -13.51 -8.59
N ASP A 47 -8.57 -13.50 -7.28
CA ASP A 47 -8.16 -14.57 -6.37
C ASP A 47 -9.25 -14.81 -5.32
N GLU A 48 -9.49 -16.06 -4.94
CA GLU A 48 -10.58 -16.40 -4.01
C GLU A 48 -10.30 -15.98 -2.57
N ALA A 49 -9.02 -15.93 -2.16
CA ALA A 49 -8.63 -15.63 -0.78
C ALA A 49 -8.35 -14.14 -0.57
N GLU A 50 -7.60 -13.53 -1.49
CA GLU A 50 -7.13 -12.15 -1.39
C GLU A 50 -7.99 -11.16 -2.20
N GLY A 51 -8.99 -11.66 -2.93
CA GLY A 51 -9.83 -10.90 -3.86
C GLY A 51 -9.12 -10.61 -5.18
N PHE A 52 -7.95 -9.97 -5.13
CA PHE A 52 -7.09 -9.74 -6.29
C PHE A 52 -5.61 -9.86 -5.95
N LEU A 53 -4.86 -10.48 -6.84
CA LEU A 53 -3.40 -10.57 -6.77
C LEU A 53 -2.74 -9.74 -7.87
N GLN A 54 -1.63 -9.10 -7.53
CA GLN A 54 -0.77 -8.44 -8.52
C GLN A 54 0.09 -9.50 -9.22
N GLY A 55 0.04 -9.53 -10.55
CA GLY A 55 0.76 -10.52 -11.35
C GLY A 55 1.54 -9.92 -12.53
N GLU A 56 2.41 -10.73 -13.12
CA GLU A 56 3.17 -10.39 -14.32
C GLU A 56 2.82 -11.34 -15.47
N ILE A 57 2.29 -10.80 -16.57
CA ILE A 57 1.98 -11.56 -17.79
C ILE A 57 3.26 -12.18 -18.37
N GLN A 58 3.25 -13.50 -18.52
CA GLN A 58 4.33 -14.26 -19.14
C GLN A 58 4.07 -14.54 -20.62
N GLY A 59 2.80 -14.59 -21.04
CA GLY A 59 2.42 -14.75 -22.44
C GLY A 59 0.93 -14.94 -22.65
N THR A 60 0.54 -14.93 -23.91
CA THR A 60 -0.86 -15.06 -24.34
C THR A 60 -0.95 -16.13 -25.42
N LYS A 61 -1.95 -17.02 -25.31
CA LYS A 61 -2.25 -18.04 -26.31
C LYS A 61 -3.74 -18.01 -26.63
N GLY A 62 -4.09 -17.36 -27.74
CA GLY A 62 -5.48 -17.06 -28.05
C GLY A 62 -6.07 -16.15 -26.98
N ASP A 63 -7.16 -16.57 -26.35
CA ASP A 63 -7.85 -15.81 -25.31
C ASP A 63 -7.35 -16.12 -23.88
N VAL A 64 -6.33 -16.97 -23.75
CA VAL A 64 -5.76 -17.42 -22.47
C VAL A 64 -4.48 -16.66 -22.16
N VAL A 65 -4.38 -16.09 -20.95
CA VAL A 65 -3.24 -15.28 -20.50
C VAL A 65 -2.56 -15.96 -19.32
N SER A 66 -1.30 -16.37 -19.51
CA SER A 66 -0.50 -16.94 -18.42
C SER A 66 0.10 -15.82 -17.57
N VAL A 67 -0.24 -15.78 -16.29
CA VAL A 67 0.24 -14.76 -15.34
C VAL A 67 1.04 -15.40 -14.23
N LYS A 68 2.23 -14.86 -13.96
CA LYS A 68 3.04 -15.23 -12.81
C LYS A 68 2.53 -14.50 -11.57
N LEU A 69 2.15 -15.24 -10.54
CA LEU A 69 1.69 -14.71 -9.26
C LEU A 69 2.86 -14.57 -8.25
N PRO A 70 2.68 -13.84 -7.13
CA PRO A 70 3.75 -13.55 -6.16
C PRO A 70 4.33 -14.78 -5.44
N ASP A 71 3.51 -15.81 -5.25
CA ASP A 71 3.84 -17.11 -4.67
C ASP A 71 4.52 -18.08 -5.66
N GLY A 72 4.62 -17.69 -6.93
CA GLY A 72 5.20 -18.49 -8.00
C GLY A 72 4.20 -19.43 -8.68
N GLU A 73 2.94 -19.43 -8.28
CA GLU A 73 1.89 -20.13 -9.01
C GLU A 73 1.59 -19.39 -10.34
N VAL A 74 1.29 -20.16 -11.38
CA VAL A 74 0.94 -19.60 -12.69
C VAL A 74 -0.55 -19.77 -12.89
N SER A 75 -1.28 -18.66 -12.76
CA SER A 75 -2.68 -18.62 -13.17
C SER A 75 -2.74 -18.75 -14.70
N LYS A 76 -3.55 -19.68 -15.17
CA LYS A 76 -3.77 -19.96 -16.60
C LYS A 76 -5.16 -19.51 -17.00
#